data_AF-A0A6A0JKD6-F1
#
_entry.id   AF-A0A6A0JKD6-F1
#
_cell.length_a   1.000
_cell.length_b   1.000
_cell.length_c   1.000
_cell.angle_alpha   90.00
_cell.angle_beta   90.00
_cell.angle_gamma   90.00
#
_symmetry.space_group_name_H-M   'P 1'
#
loop_
_entity.id
_entity.type
_entity.pdbx_description
1 polymer ?
#
loop_
_entity_poly.entity_id
_entity_poly.type
_entity_poly.pdbx_seq_one_letter_code
_entity_poly.pdbx_strand_id
1 'polypeptide(L)'
;MFITRHMKLWMLGILSALILVMIFPTLSHAQESITGSARFYGMAVSDQNGTPVQSEEICAWIEDEEVACGPIQRGRYKIQIDEPSGSDYDGQSITFTVWVDETETEVEGQGPYPDWKDGLEMQLNLIFPGAIANAVNKARSAIAGFIDPNMAKNMPKMEMPGGSGKEEQRIRQEIEQEKQNRLNDLTQRLQPEIDRIEREKLMNLEIIDQDYKNKLAMLEQDGGNQGEIGQLEWELEDRQNELKRDLGQAPGWKIDEIRRDIERLELNLAQAKQRGNSESQRQTANAQRQYLENKSNQERNATEQISRLKSDLQRERSNIEREMQEQLRQRLSEIQRMQGEQQRMEREDQMREEQMRMQMEADEQRMEREQERMERQMEMEEERMQRDMEMQEERMRMEQEMMMNNRGQGRGMGQGRGMGQGPGPDMDSGPPEQRRGFLSNPKPGAKMGTIDNIMDPTMLAVVGIGLTILTTGLTLFRSK
;
A
#
# COMPACT_ATOMS: atom_id res chain seq x y z
N MET A 1 -54.39 1.55 37.75
CA MET A 1 -53.26 0.76 37.22
C MET A 1 -52.21 1.75 36.73
N PHE A 2 -51.16 1.94 37.53
CA PHE A 2 -50.15 2.97 37.35
C PHE A 2 -49.10 2.51 36.33
N ILE A 3 -49.21 2.96 35.09
CA ILE A 3 -48.09 2.93 34.15
C ILE A 3 -47.20 4.12 34.50
N THR A 4 -46.01 3.79 34.99
CA THR A 4 -45.04 4.68 35.59
C THR A 4 -44.54 5.74 34.60
N ARG A 5 -44.35 6.97 35.11
CA ARG A 5 -43.88 8.16 34.38
C ARG A 5 -42.65 7.93 33.50
N HIS A 6 -41.83 6.92 33.80
CA HIS A 6 -40.65 6.56 33.01
C HIS A 6 -40.98 6.03 31.60
N MET A 7 -42.12 5.38 31.39
CA MET A 7 -42.50 4.84 30.08
C MET A 7 -42.97 5.93 29.11
N LYS A 8 -43.54 7.03 29.63
CA LYS A 8 -43.93 8.20 28.82
C LYS A 8 -42.72 9.04 28.39
N LEU A 9 -41.68 9.14 29.22
CA LEU A 9 -40.43 9.84 28.87
C LEU A 9 -39.61 9.07 27.82
N TRP A 10 -39.60 7.73 27.89
CA TRP A 10 -38.95 6.91 26.86
C TRP A 10 -39.68 6.97 25.51
N MET A 11 -41.00 6.95 25.50
CA MET A 11 -41.78 7.08 24.27
C MET A 11 -41.66 8.47 23.63
N LEU A 12 -41.55 9.55 24.43
CA LEU A 12 -41.32 10.90 23.91
C LEU A 12 -39.90 11.09 23.36
N GLY A 13 -38.88 10.44 23.96
CA GLY A 13 -37.51 10.45 23.43
C GLY A 13 -37.38 9.70 22.11
N ILE A 14 -38.07 8.56 21.97
CA ILE A 14 -38.09 7.82 20.70
C ILE A 14 -38.89 8.57 19.62
N LEU A 15 -39.99 9.23 19.99
CA LEU A 15 -40.75 10.05 19.03
C LEU A 15 -40.00 11.33 18.62
N SER A 16 -39.22 11.96 19.51
CA SER A 16 -38.39 13.12 19.15
C SER A 16 -37.17 12.73 18.31
N ALA A 17 -36.59 11.55 18.54
CA ALA A 17 -35.54 11.01 17.67
C ALA A 17 -36.08 10.68 16.27
N LEU A 18 -37.33 10.20 16.17
CA LEU A 18 -37.99 9.92 14.88
C LEU A 18 -38.38 11.19 14.11
N ILE A 19 -38.67 12.29 14.82
CA ILE A 19 -38.97 13.59 14.19
C ILE A 19 -37.67 14.33 13.79
N LEU A 20 -36.55 14.13 14.50
CA LEU A 20 -35.24 14.68 14.11
C LEU A 20 -34.59 13.95 12.92
N VAL A 21 -34.98 12.70 12.64
CA VAL A 21 -34.60 11.99 11.39
C VAL A 21 -35.43 12.48 10.19
N MET A 22 -36.57 13.14 10.41
CA MET A 22 -37.43 13.72 9.37
C MET A 22 -37.17 15.22 9.12
N ILE A 23 -36.20 15.82 9.82
CA ILE A 23 -35.73 17.22 9.59
C ILE A 23 -34.21 17.21 9.32
N PHE A 24 -33.67 16.09 8.83
CA PHE A 24 -32.64 16.25 7.81
C PHE A 24 -33.43 16.64 6.56
N PRO A 25 -33.21 17.83 5.97
CA PRO A 25 -33.54 17.95 4.57
C PRO A 25 -32.84 16.76 3.93
N THR A 26 -33.62 15.87 3.33
CA THR A 26 -33.16 15.26 2.11
C THR A 26 -32.53 16.43 1.36
N LEU A 27 -31.21 16.40 1.20
CA LEU A 27 -30.61 16.90 -0.02
C LEU A 27 -31.30 16.07 -1.10
N SER A 28 -32.53 16.46 -1.41
CA SER A 28 -33.04 16.45 -2.75
C SER A 28 -31.95 17.21 -3.48
N HIS A 29 -30.98 16.48 -4.02
CA HIS A 29 -30.51 16.83 -5.34
C HIS A 29 -31.80 17.14 -6.08
N ALA A 30 -32.03 18.42 -6.36
CA ALA A 30 -32.88 18.75 -7.47
C ALA A 30 -32.43 17.76 -8.56
N GLN A 31 -33.36 16.96 -9.10
CA GLN A 31 -33.08 16.38 -10.40
C GLN A 31 -32.82 17.59 -11.27
N GLU A 32 -31.54 17.89 -11.49
CA GLU A 32 -31.11 18.89 -12.44
C GLU A 32 -31.82 18.49 -13.72
N SER A 33 -32.76 19.32 -14.15
CA SER A 33 -33.50 19.04 -15.36
C SER A 33 -32.48 19.01 -16.49
N ILE A 34 -32.30 17.85 -17.11
CA ILE A 34 -31.34 17.70 -18.21
C ILE A 34 -31.86 18.49 -19.40
N THR A 35 -31.07 19.44 -19.90
CA THR A 35 -31.42 20.31 -21.04
C THR A 35 -30.91 19.79 -22.37
N GLY A 36 -29.90 18.92 -22.35
CA GLY A 36 -29.36 18.25 -23.54
C GLY A 36 -28.58 16.99 -23.22
N SER A 37 -28.35 16.12 -24.22
CA SER A 37 -27.54 14.91 -24.04
C SER A 37 -26.70 14.56 -25.27
N ALA A 38 -25.47 14.08 -25.05
CA ALA A 38 -24.58 13.60 -26.09
C ALA A 38 -24.04 12.19 -25.75
N ARG A 39 -23.83 11.34 -26.76
CA ARG A 39 -23.33 9.97 -26.61
C ARG A 39 -22.11 9.72 -27.48
N PHE A 40 -21.07 9.17 -26.86
CA PHE A 40 -19.85 8.76 -27.54
C PHE A 40 -19.59 7.28 -27.32
N TYR A 41 -19.15 6.61 -28.37
CA TYR A 41 -18.76 5.20 -28.30
C TYR A 41 -17.64 4.91 -29.28
N GLY A 42 -16.81 3.91 -28.99
CA GLY A 42 -15.75 3.53 -29.91
C GLY A 42 -14.66 2.71 -29.25
N MET A 43 -13.47 2.76 -29.86
CA MET A 43 -12.29 2.07 -29.35
C MET A 43 -11.35 3.07 -28.64
N ALA A 44 -10.98 2.75 -27.40
CA ALA A 44 -9.86 3.35 -26.69
C ALA A 44 -8.63 2.46 -26.91
N VAL A 45 -7.67 2.96 -27.69
CA VAL A 45 -6.45 2.25 -28.07
C VAL A 45 -5.22 3.01 -27.60
N SER A 46 -4.13 2.32 -27.31
CA SER A 46 -2.92 2.90 -26.73
C SER A 46 -1.90 3.31 -27.80
N ASP A 47 -2.08 2.82 -29.03
CA ASP A 47 -1.26 3.16 -30.19
C ASP A 47 -2.07 3.18 -31.50
N GLN A 48 -1.45 3.69 -32.56
CA GLN A 48 -2.04 3.72 -33.91
C GLN A 48 -2.24 2.31 -34.51
N ASN A 49 -1.68 1.27 -33.90
CA ASN A 49 -1.86 -0.12 -34.33
C ASN A 49 -3.17 -0.73 -33.78
N GLY A 50 -3.91 0.00 -32.94
CA GLY A 50 -5.19 -0.41 -32.42
C GLY A 50 -5.11 -1.31 -31.18
N THR A 51 -4.00 -1.27 -30.44
CA THR A 51 -3.83 -2.02 -29.20
C THR A 51 -4.81 -1.51 -28.15
N PRO A 52 -5.74 -2.33 -27.61
CA PRO A 52 -6.69 -1.88 -26.59
C PRO A 52 -6.00 -1.29 -25.36
N VAL A 53 -6.52 -0.17 -24.85
CA VAL A 53 -6.13 0.37 -23.54
C VAL A 53 -6.50 -0.63 -22.43
N GLN A 54 -5.59 -0.78 -21.46
CA GLN A 54 -5.81 -1.55 -20.22
C GLN A 54 -6.17 -0.58 -19.09
N SER A 55 -7.36 0.00 -19.19
CA SER A 55 -7.97 0.85 -18.17
C SER A 55 -9.40 0.37 -17.93
N GLU A 56 -9.91 0.57 -16.71
CA GLU A 56 -11.27 0.19 -16.34
C GLU A 56 -12.30 1.27 -16.73
N GLU A 57 -11.87 2.53 -16.88
CA GLU A 57 -12.75 3.69 -17.03
C GLU A 57 -12.19 4.77 -17.96
N ILE A 58 -13.09 5.45 -18.68
CA ILE A 58 -12.83 6.65 -19.46
C ILE A 58 -13.70 7.78 -18.92
N CYS A 59 -13.12 8.96 -18.76
CA CYS A 59 -13.82 10.17 -18.33
C CYS A 59 -13.80 11.22 -19.44
N ALA A 60 -14.87 12.00 -19.54
CA ALA A 60 -15.04 13.11 -20.44
C ALA A 60 -15.02 14.42 -19.66
N TRP A 61 -14.37 15.43 -20.26
CA TRP A 61 -14.14 16.72 -19.63
C TRP A 61 -14.57 17.85 -20.56
N ILE A 62 -15.10 18.91 -19.97
CA ILE A 62 -15.44 20.17 -20.61
C ILE A 62 -14.92 21.28 -19.70
N GLU A 63 -14.08 22.19 -20.22
CA GLU A 63 -13.49 23.30 -19.44
C GLU A 63 -12.88 22.89 -18.08
N ASP A 64 -12.14 21.76 -18.07
CA ASP A 64 -11.50 21.17 -16.87
C ASP A 64 -12.50 20.62 -15.80
N GLU A 65 -13.79 20.53 -16.12
CA GLU A 65 -14.80 19.87 -15.30
C GLU A 65 -15.11 18.45 -15.84
N GLU A 66 -15.10 17.47 -14.95
CA GLU A 66 -15.48 16.09 -15.27
C GLU A 66 -17.00 16.03 -15.45
N VAL A 67 -17.46 15.79 -16.68
CA VAL A 67 -18.89 15.82 -17.02
C VAL A 67 -19.52 14.43 -17.16
N ALA A 68 -18.71 13.39 -17.34
CA ALA A 68 -19.16 12.00 -17.35
C ALA A 68 -17.98 11.02 -17.25
N CYS A 69 -18.22 9.82 -16.73
CA CYS A 69 -17.31 8.68 -16.86
C CYS A 69 -18.06 7.41 -17.27
N GLY A 70 -17.35 6.45 -17.86
CA GLY A 70 -17.93 5.21 -18.32
C GLY A 70 -16.92 4.06 -18.41
N PRO A 71 -17.39 2.80 -18.32
CA PRO A 71 -16.51 1.65 -18.28
C PRO A 71 -15.86 1.36 -19.66
N ILE A 72 -14.61 0.91 -19.63
CA ILE A 72 -13.90 0.36 -20.79
C ILE A 72 -13.88 -1.18 -20.69
N GLN A 73 -14.33 -1.86 -21.74
CA GLN A 73 -14.31 -3.32 -21.81
C GLN A 73 -13.60 -3.80 -23.08
N ARG A 74 -12.42 -4.40 -22.93
CA ARG A 74 -11.57 -4.86 -24.05
C ARG A 74 -11.29 -3.73 -25.05
N GLY A 75 -11.01 -2.53 -24.53
CA GLY A 75 -10.79 -1.31 -25.31
C GLY A 75 -12.04 -0.70 -25.93
N ARG A 76 -13.24 -1.23 -25.70
CA ARG A 76 -14.50 -0.58 -26.13
C ARG A 76 -15.07 0.25 -25.02
N TYR A 77 -15.53 1.45 -25.33
CA TYR A 77 -16.18 2.33 -24.37
C TYR A 77 -17.52 2.86 -24.90
N LYS A 78 -18.36 3.28 -23.97
CA LYS A 78 -19.59 4.03 -24.22
C LYS A 78 -19.81 5.01 -23.07
N ILE A 79 -20.00 6.27 -23.39
CA ILE A 79 -20.17 7.37 -22.43
C ILE A 79 -21.33 8.25 -22.87
N GLN A 80 -22.12 8.72 -21.91
CA GLN A 80 -23.22 9.67 -22.12
C GLN A 80 -22.94 10.89 -21.27
N ILE A 81 -22.96 12.07 -21.89
CA ILE A 81 -22.80 13.37 -21.25
C ILE A 81 -24.18 14.01 -21.22
N ASP A 82 -24.68 14.30 -20.03
CA ASP A 82 -25.96 14.99 -19.83
C ASP A 82 -25.67 16.44 -19.39
N GLU A 83 -26.30 17.41 -20.06
CA GLU A 83 -26.19 18.82 -19.72
C GLU A 83 -27.23 19.17 -18.65
N PRO A 84 -26.82 19.59 -17.45
CA PRO A 84 -27.76 19.99 -16.41
C PRO A 84 -28.30 21.40 -16.66
N SER A 85 -29.55 21.66 -16.23
CA SER A 85 -30.17 22.97 -16.40
C SER A 85 -29.38 24.07 -15.68
N GLY A 86 -28.87 25.01 -16.45
CA GLY A 86 -28.06 26.14 -15.97
C GLY A 86 -26.62 26.10 -16.47
N SER A 87 -26.16 24.96 -17.00
CA SER A 87 -24.92 24.85 -17.78
C SER A 87 -25.16 25.25 -19.24
N ASP A 88 -24.10 25.65 -19.93
CA ASP A 88 -24.10 25.96 -21.36
C ASP A 88 -22.91 25.27 -22.02
N TYR A 89 -23.14 24.08 -22.56
CA TYR A 89 -22.09 23.29 -23.21
C TYR A 89 -22.00 23.58 -24.72
N ASP A 90 -22.87 24.42 -25.30
CA ASP A 90 -22.94 24.61 -26.76
C ASP A 90 -21.63 25.11 -27.36
N GLY A 91 -21.05 24.32 -28.27
CA GLY A 91 -19.79 24.64 -28.93
C GLY A 91 -18.52 24.45 -28.09
N GLN A 92 -18.61 23.90 -26.87
CA GLN A 92 -17.44 23.62 -26.03
C GLN A 92 -16.75 22.31 -26.42
N SER A 93 -15.42 22.28 -26.41
CA SER A 93 -14.66 21.10 -26.83
C SER A 93 -14.66 20.02 -25.74
N ILE A 94 -14.94 18.78 -26.14
CA ILE A 94 -14.95 17.63 -25.22
C ILE A 94 -13.62 16.88 -25.32
N THR A 95 -12.88 16.83 -24.20
CA THR A 95 -11.67 16.00 -24.08
C THR A 95 -11.96 14.72 -23.32
N PHE A 96 -11.08 13.73 -23.48
CA PHE A 96 -11.24 12.42 -22.87
C PHE A 96 -9.95 11.99 -22.19
N THR A 97 -10.06 11.41 -21.00
CA THR A 97 -8.93 10.86 -20.25
C THR A 97 -9.20 9.43 -19.82
N VAL A 98 -8.12 8.67 -19.62
CA VAL A 98 -8.18 7.33 -19.02
C VAL A 98 -7.25 7.26 -17.84
N TRP A 99 -7.66 6.52 -16.82
CA TRP A 99 -6.81 6.23 -15.67
C TRP A 99 -6.01 4.95 -15.91
N VAL A 100 -4.70 5.02 -15.84
CA VAL A 100 -3.84 3.83 -16.01
C VAL A 100 -3.44 3.33 -14.63
N ASP A 101 -4.09 2.26 -14.17
CA ASP A 101 -3.94 1.69 -12.82
C ASP A 101 -2.51 1.31 -12.43
N GLU A 102 -1.66 1.02 -13.43
CA GLU A 102 -0.25 0.65 -13.20
C GLU A 102 0.66 1.86 -12.97
N THR A 103 0.26 3.06 -13.41
CA THR A 103 1.10 4.27 -13.34
C THR A 103 0.47 5.39 -12.50
N GLU A 104 -0.79 5.24 -12.06
CA GLU A 104 -1.57 6.30 -11.39
C GLU A 104 -1.53 7.63 -12.16
N THR A 105 -1.43 7.54 -13.48
CA THR A 105 -1.40 8.70 -14.35
C THR A 105 -2.67 8.75 -15.15
N GLU A 106 -3.32 9.91 -15.09
CA GLU A 106 -4.31 10.31 -16.07
C GLU A 106 -3.63 10.56 -17.42
N VAL A 107 -4.12 9.90 -18.46
CA VAL A 107 -3.61 10.05 -19.82
C VAL A 107 -4.69 10.64 -20.69
N GLU A 108 -4.41 11.79 -21.30
CA GLU A 108 -5.31 12.45 -22.24
C GLU A 108 -5.30 11.74 -23.61
N GLY A 109 -6.48 11.56 -24.20
CA GLY A 109 -6.68 10.83 -25.44
C GLY A 109 -6.55 11.71 -26.67
N GLN A 110 -5.57 11.43 -27.52
CA GLN A 110 -5.46 12.05 -28.83
C GLN A 110 -6.57 11.56 -29.78
N GLY A 111 -7.38 12.50 -30.26
CA GLY A 111 -8.42 12.28 -31.27
C GLY A 111 -8.99 13.61 -31.77
N PRO A 112 -9.91 13.58 -32.75
CA PRO A 112 -10.72 14.76 -33.02
C PRO A 112 -11.65 14.98 -31.82
N TYR A 113 -11.37 16.02 -31.02
CA TYR A 113 -12.25 16.46 -29.95
C TYR A 113 -13.47 17.14 -30.56
N PRO A 114 -14.67 16.56 -30.43
CA PRO A 114 -15.87 17.19 -30.96
C PRO A 114 -16.28 18.35 -30.06
N ASP A 115 -16.81 19.40 -30.66
CA ASP A 115 -17.55 20.40 -29.92
C ASP A 115 -18.90 19.80 -29.52
N TRP A 116 -19.32 20.04 -28.28
CA TRP A 116 -20.57 19.56 -27.74
C TRP A 116 -21.75 20.13 -28.53
N LYS A 117 -22.77 19.29 -28.70
CA LYS A 117 -24.05 19.63 -29.31
C LYS A 117 -25.14 18.72 -28.77
N ASP A 118 -26.32 19.28 -28.48
CA ASP A 118 -27.45 18.46 -28.04
C ASP A 118 -27.85 17.40 -29.10
N GLY A 119 -28.10 16.18 -28.62
CA GLY A 119 -28.43 15.01 -29.42
C GLY A 119 -27.27 14.44 -30.22
N LEU A 120 -26.02 14.89 -29.98
CA LEU A 120 -24.85 14.39 -30.69
C LEU A 120 -24.59 12.92 -30.34
N GLU A 121 -24.61 12.06 -31.36
CA GLU A 121 -24.19 10.66 -31.23
C GLU A 121 -23.04 10.40 -32.21
N MET A 122 -21.86 10.08 -31.67
CA MET A 122 -20.64 9.97 -32.47
C MET A 122 -19.85 8.71 -32.12
N GLN A 123 -19.41 8.00 -33.17
CA GLN A 123 -18.40 6.98 -33.05
C GLN A 123 -17.00 7.60 -33.08
N LEU A 124 -16.24 7.49 -31.99
CA LEU A 124 -14.93 8.11 -31.85
C LEU A 124 -13.89 7.09 -31.40
N ASN A 125 -12.86 6.86 -32.22
CA ASN A 125 -11.72 6.06 -31.83
C ASN A 125 -10.65 6.98 -31.24
N LEU A 126 -10.32 6.76 -29.97
CA LEU A 126 -9.40 7.57 -29.19
C LEU A 126 -8.08 6.83 -29.04
N ILE A 127 -6.97 7.55 -29.26
CA ILE A 127 -5.62 7.02 -29.06
C ILE A 127 -5.09 7.63 -27.77
N PHE A 128 -4.68 6.84 -26.80
CA PHE A 128 -4.10 7.29 -25.54
C PHE A 128 -2.60 6.94 -25.54
N PRO A 129 -1.72 7.79 -26.09
CA PRO A 129 -0.31 7.48 -26.22
C PRO A 129 0.30 7.42 -24.83
N GLY A 130 0.93 6.30 -24.50
CA GLY A 130 1.48 6.09 -23.15
C GLY A 130 0.56 5.28 -22.23
N ALA A 131 -0.71 5.07 -22.59
CA ALA A 131 -1.57 4.06 -21.96
C ALA A 131 -1.26 2.63 -22.47
N ILE A 132 0.01 2.35 -22.77
CA ILE A 132 0.55 1.06 -23.21
C ILE A 132 1.12 0.35 -21.98
N ALA A 133 0.58 -0.82 -21.64
CA ALA A 133 1.25 -1.77 -20.75
C ALA A 133 2.64 -2.09 -21.35
N ASN A 134 3.68 -1.53 -20.74
CA ASN A 134 4.97 -1.38 -21.40
C ASN A 134 5.80 -2.67 -21.31
N ALA A 135 5.36 -3.73 -21.99
CA ALA A 135 6.16 -4.95 -22.20
C ALA A 135 7.47 -4.64 -22.93
N VAL A 136 7.51 -3.58 -23.75
CA VAL A 136 8.70 -3.12 -24.48
C VAL A 136 9.68 -2.36 -23.59
N ASN A 137 9.22 -1.57 -22.61
CA ASN A 137 10.12 -1.00 -21.58
C ASN A 137 10.62 -2.07 -20.60
N LYS A 138 9.83 -3.11 -20.30
CA LYS A 138 10.27 -4.30 -19.55
C LYS A 138 11.31 -5.12 -20.32
N ALA A 139 11.22 -5.17 -21.66
CA ALA A 139 12.22 -5.81 -22.52
C ALA A 139 13.48 -4.96 -22.75
N ARG A 140 13.36 -3.62 -22.86
CA ARG A 140 14.53 -2.72 -22.96
C ARG A 140 15.31 -2.63 -21.65
N SER A 141 14.65 -2.68 -20.49
CA SER A 141 15.36 -2.78 -19.19
C SER A 141 16.02 -4.15 -18.99
N ALA A 142 15.42 -5.24 -19.51
CA ALA A 142 15.99 -6.58 -19.46
C ALA A 142 17.19 -6.81 -20.41
N ILE A 143 17.25 -6.08 -21.54
CA ILE A 143 18.35 -6.22 -22.52
C ILE A 143 19.53 -5.26 -22.22
N ALA A 144 19.29 -4.14 -21.52
CA ALA A 144 20.37 -3.25 -21.07
C ALA A 144 21.30 -3.89 -20.02
N GLY A 145 20.93 -5.03 -19.43
CA GLY A 145 21.75 -5.79 -18.51
C GLY A 145 22.79 -6.72 -19.15
N PHE A 146 22.92 -6.76 -20.49
CA PHE A 146 23.71 -7.80 -21.16
C PHE A 146 24.84 -7.36 -22.09
N ILE A 147 25.19 -6.07 -22.20
CA ILE A 147 26.39 -5.65 -22.95
C ILE A 147 27.09 -4.45 -22.27
N ASP A 148 28.32 -4.66 -21.80
CA ASP A 148 29.39 -3.64 -21.76
C ASP A 148 30.70 -4.36 -22.10
N PRO A 149 31.57 -3.84 -22.99
CA PRO A 149 32.66 -2.96 -22.52
C PRO A 149 33.19 -1.95 -23.57
N ASN A 150 33.44 -0.71 -23.12
CA ASN A 150 34.33 0.30 -23.73
C ASN A 150 33.87 1.05 -25.00
N MET A 151 33.13 2.15 -24.78
CA MET A 151 33.48 3.44 -25.40
C MET A 151 33.90 4.45 -24.33
N ALA A 152 35.06 4.16 -23.75
CA ALA A 152 35.88 5.06 -22.96
C ALA A 152 36.42 6.24 -23.81
N LYS A 153 35.58 7.20 -24.25
CA LYS A 153 36.08 8.41 -24.91
C LYS A 153 35.49 9.76 -24.52
N ASN A 154 34.56 9.83 -23.57
CA ASN A 154 34.15 11.12 -22.98
C ASN A 154 34.03 11.01 -21.46
N MET A 155 35.17 10.97 -20.77
CA MET A 155 35.23 11.51 -19.41
C MET A 155 35.54 13.01 -19.54
N PRO A 156 34.77 13.85 -18.84
CA PRO A 156 35.46 14.57 -17.77
C PRO A 156 34.71 14.50 -16.44
N LYS A 157 35.55 14.29 -15.42
CA LYS A 157 35.40 14.61 -14.00
C LYS A 157 34.62 13.60 -13.16
N MET A 158 35.37 12.91 -12.29
CA MET A 158 34.88 12.51 -10.98
C MET A 158 34.21 13.72 -10.33
N GLU A 159 32.89 13.73 -10.29
CA GLU A 159 32.15 14.56 -9.35
C GLU A 159 32.14 13.83 -8.00
N MET A 160 32.54 14.56 -6.96
CA MET A 160 32.53 14.12 -5.58
C MET A 160 31.14 13.58 -5.17
N PRO A 161 31.05 12.58 -4.29
CA PRO A 161 29.77 12.11 -3.75
C PRO A 161 29.15 13.24 -2.90
N GLY A 162 27.90 13.63 -3.18
CA GLY A 162 27.25 14.68 -2.39
C GLY A 162 26.15 15.51 -3.05
N GLY A 163 25.68 15.16 -4.25
CA GLY A 163 24.49 15.80 -4.81
C GLY A 163 23.22 15.23 -4.19
N SER A 164 22.66 15.89 -3.16
CA SER A 164 21.44 15.49 -2.43
C SER A 164 20.31 14.97 -3.32
N GLY A 165 20.06 15.64 -4.45
CA GLY A 165 19.00 15.24 -5.39
C GLY A 165 19.23 13.91 -6.11
N LYS A 166 20.48 13.52 -6.40
CA LYS A 166 20.78 12.24 -7.08
C LYS A 166 20.58 11.05 -6.12
N GLU A 167 20.95 11.21 -4.84
CA GLU A 167 20.77 10.18 -3.81
C GLU A 167 19.28 9.96 -3.49
N GLU A 168 18.51 11.04 -3.34
CA GLU A 168 17.06 10.98 -3.13
C GLU A 168 16.32 10.32 -4.29
N GLN A 169 16.69 10.66 -5.52
CA GLN A 169 16.12 10.03 -6.72
C GLN A 169 16.41 8.53 -6.77
N ARG A 170 17.62 8.10 -6.40
CA ARG A 170 17.99 6.68 -6.35
C ARG A 170 17.15 5.92 -5.33
N ILE A 171 16.95 6.48 -4.14
CA ILE A 171 16.13 5.85 -3.09
C ILE A 171 14.66 5.76 -3.48
N ARG A 172 14.12 6.80 -4.12
CA ARG A 172 12.76 6.78 -4.66
C ARG A 172 12.59 5.64 -5.67
N GLN A 173 13.55 5.49 -6.59
CA GLN A 173 13.51 4.42 -7.58
C GLN A 173 13.64 3.03 -6.97
N GLU A 174 14.52 2.85 -5.98
CA GLU A 174 14.72 1.58 -5.28
C GLU A 174 13.44 1.13 -4.55
N ILE A 175 12.82 2.06 -3.81
CA ILE A 175 11.57 1.79 -3.09
C ILE A 175 10.42 1.51 -4.05
N GLU A 176 10.33 2.24 -5.14
CA GLU A 176 9.28 2.01 -6.14
C GLU A 176 9.44 0.64 -6.82
N GLN A 177 10.67 0.21 -7.12
CA GLN A 177 10.95 -1.13 -7.62
C GLN A 177 10.58 -2.21 -6.60
N GLU A 178 10.92 -2.02 -5.33
CA GLU A 178 10.57 -2.95 -4.25
C GLU A 178 9.04 -3.06 -4.07
N LYS A 179 8.33 -1.92 -4.09
CA LYS A 179 6.87 -1.86 -4.10
C LYS A 179 6.31 -2.71 -5.24
N GLN A 180 6.79 -2.48 -6.46
CA GLN A 180 6.30 -3.20 -7.63
C GLN A 180 6.58 -4.71 -7.55
N ASN A 181 7.74 -5.11 -7.04
CA ASN A 181 8.09 -6.52 -6.85
C ASN A 181 7.15 -7.20 -5.85
N ARG A 182 6.85 -6.54 -4.72
CA ARG A 182 5.93 -7.08 -3.70
C ARG A 182 4.49 -7.16 -4.21
N LEU A 183 4.02 -6.14 -4.93
CA LEU A 183 2.70 -6.15 -5.56
C LEU A 183 2.56 -7.26 -6.62
N ASN A 184 3.62 -7.49 -7.41
CA ASN A 184 3.66 -8.58 -8.38
C ASN A 184 3.64 -9.96 -7.69
N ASP A 185 4.42 -10.16 -6.63
CA ASP A 185 4.43 -11.42 -5.85
C ASP A 185 3.06 -11.69 -5.21
N LEU A 186 2.42 -10.66 -4.64
CA LEU A 186 1.06 -10.75 -4.12
C LEU A 186 0.04 -11.20 -5.18
N THR A 187 0.10 -10.55 -6.34
CA THR A 187 -0.79 -10.87 -7.48
C THR A 187 -0.54 -12.28 -7.99
N GLN A 188 0.73 -12.70 -8.12
CA GLN A 188 1.09 -14.05 -8.57
C GLN A 188 0.63 -15.14 -7.61
N ARG A 189 0.48 -14.85 -6.31
CA ARG A 189 0.01 -15.82 -5.31
C ARG A 189 -1.50 -15.96 -5.30
N LEU A 190 -2.22 -14.84 -5.29
CA LEU A 190 -3.67 -14.83 -5.05
C LEU A 190 -4.50 -14.89 -6.34
N GLN A 191 -4.01 -14.36 -7.46
CA GLN A 191 -4.75 -14.38 -8.72
C GLN A 191 -5.03 -15.80 -9.22
N PRO A 192 -4.08 -16.76 -9.18
CA PRO A 192 -4.37 -18.13 -9.60
C PRO A 192 -5.44 -18.82 -8.75
N GLU A 193 -5.58 -18.41 -7.49
CA GLU A 193 -6.59 -18.94 -6.58
C GLU A 193 -7.99 -18.41 -6.92
N ILE A 194 -8.11 -17.11 -7.24
CA ILE A 194 -9.33 -16.51 -7.77
C ILE A 194 -9.75 -17.21 -9.08
N ASP A 195 -8.81 -17.34 -10.03
CA ASP A 195 -9.07 -17.99 -11.33
C ASP A 195 -9.44 -19.47 -11.16
N ARG A 196 -8.88 -20.14 -10.15
CA ARG A 196 -9.24 -21.52 -9.80
C ARG A 196 -10.68 -21.59 -9.30
N ILE A 197 -11.09 -20.73 -8.37
CA ILE A 197 -12.46 -20.71 -7.83
C ILE A 197 -13.47 -20.37 -8.92
N GLU A 198 -13.14 -19.45 -9.84
CA GLU A 198 -13.99 -19.13 -10.99
C GLU A 198 -14.18 -20.34 -11.92
N ARG A 199 -13.11 -21.08 -12.21
CA ARG A 199 -13.21 -22.32 -13.01
C ARG A 199 -14.02 -23.40 -12.30
N GLU A 200 -13.77 -23.63 -11.00
CA GLU A 200 -14.54 -24.59 -10.20
C GLU A 200 -16.02 -24.20 -10.13
N LYS A 201 -16.34 -22.91 -10.00
CA LYS A 201 -17.72 -22.40 -10.09
C LYS A 201 -18.36 -22.79 -11.41
N LEU A 202 -17.70 -22.50 -12.54
CA LEU A 202 -18.25 -22.81 -13.87
C LEU A 202 -18.47 -24.31 -14.06
N MET A 203 -17.50 -25.15 -13.67
CA MET A 203 -17.64 -26.61 -13.74
C MET A 203 -18.81 -27.11 -12.89
N ASN A 204 -18.95 -26.63 -11.66
CA ASN A 204 -20.05 -27.06 -10.77
C ASN A 204 -21.41 -26.60 -11.30
N LEU A 205 -21.49 -25.40 -11.88
CA LEU A 205 -22.71 -24.91 -12.52
C LEU A 205 -23.11 -25.75 -13.73
N GLU A 206 -22.14 -26.21 -14.52
CA GLU A 206 -22.38 -27.13 -15.63
C GLU A 206 -22.87 -28.50 -15.13
N ILE A 207 -22.28 -29.03 -14.06
CA ILE A 207 -22.73 -30.28 -13.44
C ILE A 207 -24.19 -30.15 -12.95
N ILE A 208 -24.54 -29.05 -12.28
CA ILE A 208 -25.90 -28.78 -11.80
C ILE A 208 -26.88 -28.71 -12.98
N ASP A 209 -26.48 -28.10 -14.10
CA ASP A 209 -27.30 -28.01 -15.31
C ASP A 209 -27.51 -29.36 -15.98
N GLN A 210 -26.46 -30.19 -16.07
CA GLN A 210 -26.55 -31.55 -16.59
C GLN A 210 -27.42 -32.45 -15.71
N ASP A 211 -27.26 -32.38 -14.39
CA ASP A 211 -28.09 -33.15 -13.46
C ASP A 211 -29.58 -32.78 -13.59
N TYR A 212 -29.89 -31.49 -13.70
CA TYR A 212 -31.25 -31.03 -13.96
C TYR A 212 -31.81 -31.55 -15.30
N LYS A 213 -31.03 -31.49 -16.38
CA LYS A 213 -31.43 -32.03 -17.70
C LYS A 213 -31.68 -33.54 -17.64
N ASN A 214 -30.80 -34.29 -16.99
CA ASN A 214 -30.97 -35.72 -16.79
C ASN A 214 -32.23 -36.01 -15.97
N LYS A 215 -32.48 -35.22 -14.92
CA LYS A 215 -33.68 -35.36 -14.09
C LYS A 215 -34.95 -35.09 -14.88
N LEU A 216 -34.98 -34.06 -15.73
CA LEU A 216 -36.12 -33.80 -16.62
C LEU A 216 -36.34 -34.96 -17.60
N ALA A 217 -35.28 -35.45 -18.24
CA ALA A 217 -35.38 -36.59 -19.17
C ALA A 217 -35.93 -37.85 -18.47
N MET A 218 -35.50 -38.11 -17.23
CA MET A 218 -36.06 -39.20 -16.42
C MET A 218 -37.55 -38.98 -16.11
N LEU A 219 -37.95 -37.76 -15.74
CA LEU A 219 -39.36 -37.44 -15.43
C LEU A 219 -40.27 -37.51 -16.66
N GLU A 220 -39.74 -37.21 -17.84
CA GLU A 220 -40.45 -37.38 -19.12
C GLU A 220 -40.64 -38.87 -19.46
N GLN A 221 -39.62 -39.69 -19.19
CA GLN A 221 -39.64 -41.12 -19.48
C GLN A 221 -40.49 -41.91 -18.47
N ASP A 222 -40.48 -41.51 -17.20
CA ASP A 222 -41.14 -42.19 -16.09
C ASP A 222 -42.56 -41.66 -15.81
N GLY A 223 -43.20 -41.06 -16.84
CA GLY A 223 -44.50 -40.39 -16.74
C GLY A 223 -45.47 -41.17 -15.87
N GLY A 224 -45.70 -40.66 -14.66
CA GLY A 224 -45.98 -41.42 -13.43
C GLY A 224 -47.24 -42.28 -13.37
N ASN A 225 -47.94 -42.50 -14.48
CA ASN A 225 -49.11 -43.36 -14.55
C ASN A 225 -49.25 -44.12 -15.88
N GLN A 226 -48.20 -44.19 -16.71
CA GLN A 226 -48.29 -44.87 -18.02
C GLN A 226 -48.71 -46.36 -17.90
N GLY A 227 -48.35 -47.04 -16.81
CA GLY A 227 -48.79 -48.41 -16.55
C GLY A 227 -50.29 -48.55 -16.23
N GLU A 228 -50.83 -47.71 -15.31
CA GLU A 228 -52.26 -47.68 -14.97
C GLU A 228 -53.10 -47.23 -16.18
N ILE A 229 -52.64 -46.20 -16.89
CA ILE A 229 -53.28 -45.68 -18.10
C ILE A 229 -53.32 -46.77 -19.18
N GLY A 230 -52.21 -47.47 -19.43
CA GLY A 230 -52.16 -48.54 -20.42
C GLY A 230 -53.05 -49.74 -20.09
N GLN A 231 -53.18 -50.10 -18.80
CA GLN A 231 -54.11 -51.15 -18.36
C GLN A 231 -55.57 -50.73 -18.58
N LEU A 232 -55.94 -49.51 -18.18
CA LEU A 232 -57.28 -48.98 -18.37
C LEU A 232 -57.65 -48.81 -19.85
N GLU A 233 -56.70 -48.43 -20.71
CA GLU A 233 -56.89 -48.36 -22.16
C GLU A 233 -57.13 -49.74 -22.77
N TRP A 234 -56.37 -50.76 -22.34
CA TRP A 234 -56.55 -52.13 -22.79
C TRP A 234 -57.90 -52.71 -22.33
N GLU A 235 -58.27 -52.54 -21.06
CA GLU A 235 -59.57 -53.00 -20.53
C GLU A 235 -60.74 -52.30 -21.24
N LEU A 236 -60.61 -51.00 -21.50
CA LEU A 236 -61.62 -50.24 -22.24
C LEU A 236 -61.77 -50.77 -23.67
N GLU A 237 -60.67 -51.04 -24.36
CA GLU A 237 -60.67 -51.61 -25.70
C GLU A 237 -61.31 -53.02 -25.73
N ASP A 238 -60.97 -53.88 -24.76
CA ASP A 238 -61.55 -55.23 -24.66
C ASP A 238 -63.08 -55.18 -24.47
N ARG A 239 -63.57 -54.31 -23.57
CA ARG A 239 -65.01 -54.13 -23.33
C ARG A 239 -65.74 -53.50 -24.51
N GLN A 240 -65.12 -52.55 -25.20
CA GLN A 240 -65.67 -52.02 -26.46
C GLN A 240 -65.77 -53.09 -27.54
N ASN A 241 -64.80 -54.00 -27.61
CA ASN A 241 -64.81 -55.12 -28.55
C ASN A 241 -65.82 -56.21 -28.15
N GLU A 242 -66.02 -56.46 -26.85
CA GLU A 242 -67.12 -57.30 -26.35
C GLU A 242 -68.49 -56.71 -26.71
N LEU A 243 -68.69 -55.41 -26.48
CA LEU A 243 -69.94 -54.72 -26.84
C LEU A 243 -70.26 -54.87 -28.34
N LYS A 244 -69.26 -54.71 -29.20
CA LYS A 244 -69.41 -54.87 -30.66
C LYS A 244 -69.79 -56.30 -31.06
N ARG A 245 -69.22 -57.32 -30.40
CA ARG A 245 -69.52 -58.74 -30.65
C ARG A 245 -70.92 -59.13 -30.22
N ASP A 246 -71.33 -58.66 -29.04
CA ASP A 246 -72.57 -59.07 -28.39
C ASP A 246 -73.78 -58.26 -28.87
N LEU A 247 -73.56 -57.14 -29.56
CA LEU A 247 -74.61 -56.28 -30.10
C LEU A 247 -75.55 -57.07 -31.02
N GLY A 248 -76.79 -57.24 -30.59
CA GLY A 248 -77.82 -57.98 -31.35
C GLY A 248 -77.79 -59.50 -31.17
N GLN A 249 -76.84 -60.06 -30.40
CA GLN A 249 -76.77 -61.49 -30.07
C GLN A 249 -77.04 -61.77 -28.59
N ALA A 250 -76.65 -60.85 -27.71
CA ALA A 250 -76.82 -60.98 -26.26
C ALA A 250 -78.14 -60.37 -25.76
N PRO A 251 -78.64 -60.82 -24.60
CA PRO A 251 -79.80 -60.19 -23.95
C PRO A 251 -79.49 -58.76 -23.49
N GLY A 252 -80.50 -57.89 -23.52
CA GLY A 252 -80.35 -56.44 -23.27
C GLY A 252 -79.66 -56.09 -21.95
N TRP A 253 -79.92 -56.84 -20.88
CA TRP A 253 -79.27 -56.61 -19.57
C TRP A 253 -77.74 -56.74 -19.62
N LYS A 254 -77.21 -57.63 -20.47
CA LYS A 254 -75.77 -57.84 -20.65
C LYS A 254 -75.16 -56.67 -21.42
N ILE A 255 -75.87 -56.17 -22.43
CA ILE A 255 -75.47 -54.97 -23.19
C ILE A 255 -75.43 -53.75 -22.28
N ASP A 256 -76.41 -53.59 -21.40
CA ASP A 256 -76.46 -52.49 -20.43
C ASP A 256 -75.37 -52.60 -19.36
N GLU A 257 -74.97 -53.81 -18.97
CA GLU A 257 -73.81 -54.06 -18.11
C GLU A 257 -72.50 -53.64 -18.78
N ILE A 258 -72.24 -54.12 -20.00
CA ILE A 258 -71.02 -53.76 -20.75
C ILE A 258 -70.94 -52.24 -20.98
N ARG A 259 -72.07 -51.57 -21.27
CA ARG A 259 -72.12 -50.10 -21.42
C ARG A 259 -71.73 -49.37 -20.13
N ARG A 260 -72.24 -49.80 -18.98
CA ARG A 260 -71.90 -49.21 -17.69
C ARG A 260 -70.43 -49.42 -17.33
N ASP A 261 -69.87 -50.56 -17.67
CA ASP A 261 -68.45 -50.84 -17.45
C ASP A 261 -67.56 -49.95 -18.34
N ILE A 262 -67.93 -49.74 -19.60
CA ILE A 262 -67.24 -48.79 -20.50
C ILE A 262 -67.26 -47.38 -19.90
N GLU A 263 -68.43 -46.88 -19.45
CA GLU A 263 -68.54 -45.54 -18.83
C GLU A 263 -67.66 -45.40 -17.58
N ARG A 264 -67.56 -46.45 -16.75
CA ARG A 264 -66.68 -46.47 -15.58
C ARG A 264 -65.21 -46.45 -15.97
N LEU A 265 -64.82 -47.25 -16.97
CA LEU A 265 -63.45 -47.31 -17.45
C LEU A 265 -63.02 -45.98 -18.08
N GLU A 266 -63.90 -45.31 -18.84
CA GLU A 266 -63.65 -43.97 -19.39
C GLU A 266 -63.45 -42.92 -18.28
N LEU A 267 -64.29 -42.95 -17.24
CA LEU A 267 -64.16 -42.04 -16.09
C LEU A 267 -62.84 -42.29 -15.34
N ASN A 268 -62.51 -43.55 -15.08
CA ASN A 268 -61.27 -43.93 -14.39
C ASN A 268 -60.04 -43.54 -15.20
N LEU A 269 -60.07 -43.74 -16.52
CA LEU A 269 -58.99 -43.35 -17.44
C LEU A 269 -58.79 -41.84 -17.46
N ALA A 270 -59.87 -41.06 -17.53
CA ALA A 270 -59.80 -39.60 -17.48
C ALA A 270 -59.18 -39.11 -16.17
N GLN A 271 -59.58 -39.69 -15.03
CA GLN A 271 -59.01 -39.37 -13.72
C GLN A 271 -57.54 -39.78 -13.60
N ALA A 272 -57.16 -40.96 -14.12
CA ALA A 272 -55.77 -41.44 -14.10
C ALA A 272 -54.85 -40.54 -14.94
N LYS A 273 -55.31 -40.10 -16.13
CA LYS A 273 -54.60 -39.13 -16.99
C LYS A 273 -54.43 -37.77 -16.29
N GLN A 274 -55.49 -37.28 -15.63
CA GLN A 274 -55.43 -36.01 -14.91
C GLN A 274 -54.48 -36.06 -13.69
N ARG A 275 -54.51 -37.17 -12.94
CA ARG A 275 -53.59 -37.43 -11.80
C ARG A 275 -52.14 -37.48 -12.28
N GLY A 276 -51.84 -38.27 -13.31
CA GLY A 276 -50.49 -38.39 -13.88
C GLY A 276 -49.92 -37.06 -14.38
N ASN A 277 -50.73 -36.26 -15.09
CA ASN A 277 -50.32 -34.92 -15.53
C ASN A 277 -50.03 -33.97 -14.36
N SER A 278 -50.89 -33.98 -13.33
CA SER A 278 -50.72 -33.12 -12.15
C SER A 278 -49.48 -33.50 -11.34
N GLU A 279 -49.18 -34.79 -11.23
CA GLU A 279 -48.03 -35.30 -10.50
C GLU A 279 -46.72 -35.03 -11.24
N SER A 280 -46.69 -35.26 -12.55
CA SER A 280 -45.56 -34.89 -13.42
C SER A 280 -45.26 -33.39 -13.34
N GLN A 281 -46.28 -32.53 -13.43
CA GLN A 281 -46.10 -31.07 -13.28
C GLN A 281 -45.51 -30.69 -11.90
N ARG A 282 -45.97 -31.33 -10.82
CA ARG A 282 -45.42 -31.10 -9.48
C ARG A 282 -43.96 -31.53 -9.38
N GLN A 283 -43.63 -32.70 -9.93
CA GLN A 283 -42.26 -33.22 -9.92
C GLN A 283 -41.32 -32.33 -10.73
N THR A 284 -41.73 -31.88 -11.92
CA THR A 284 -40.98 -30.93 -12.75
C THR A 284 -40.79 -29.59 -12.03
N ALA A 285 -41.84 -29.04 -11.41
CA ALA A 285 -41.75 -27.79 -10.66
C ALA A 285 -40.85 -27.90 -9.41
N ASN A 286 -40.81 -29.08 -8.78
CA ASN A 286 -39.91 -29.35 -7.65
C ASN A 286 -38.45 -29.48 -8.12
N ALA A 287 -38.20 -30.20 -9.22
CA ALA A 287 -36.88 -30.32 -9.82
C ALA A 287 -36.34 -28.95 -10.24
N GLN A 288 -37.19 -28.10 -10.83
CA GLN A 288 -36.82 -26.74 -11.21
C GLN A 288 -36.47 -25.88 -9.98
N ARG A 289 -37.23 -26.00 -8.89
CA ARG A 289 -36.92 -25.29 -7.64
C ARG A 289 -35.58 -25.71 -7.06
N GLN A 290 -35.30 -27.01 -7.01
CA GLN A 290 -34.02 -27.54 -6.54
C GLN A 290 -32.86 -27.09 -7.41
N TYR A 291 -33.02 -27.09 -8.74
CA TYR A 291 -32.03 -26.55 -9.67
C TYR A 291 -31.70 -25.08 -9.38
N LEU A 292 -32.73 -24.23 -9.24
CA LEU A 292 -32.53 -22.81 -8.97
C LEU A 292 -31.87 -22.57 -7.61
N GLU A 293 -32.25 -23.34 -6.59
CA GLU A 293 -31.66 -23.27 -5.25
C GLU A 293 -30.18 -23.69 -5.27
N ASN A 294 -29.87 -24.84 -5.86
CA ASN A 294 -28.49 -25.34 -5.98
C ASN A 294 -27.61 -24.38 -6.78
N LYS A 295 -28.12 -23.87 -7.90
CA LYS A 295 -27.44 -22.87 -8.74
C LYS A 295 -27.16 -21.60 -7.95
N SER A 296 -28.17 -21.05 -7.27
CA SER A 296 -28.02 -19.81 -6.50
C SER A 296 -27.05 -19.98 -5.33
N ASN A 297 -27.11 -21.11 -4.61
CA ASN A 297 -26.19 -21.41 -3.51
C ASN A 297 -24.75 -21.55 -4.02
N GLN A 298 -24.54 -22.23 -5.15
CA GLN A 298 -23.20 -22.35 -5.75
C GLN A 298 -22.65 -21.00 -6.20
N GLU A 299 -23.48 -20.15 -6.82
CA GLU A 299 -23.09 -18.81 -7.22
C GLU A 299 -22.73 -17.93 -6.03
N ARG A 300 -23.56 -17.92 -4.98
CA ARG A 300 -23.31 -17.14 -3.75
C ARG A 300 -22.02 -17.57 -3.08
N ASN A 301 -21.84 -18.87 -2.86
CA ASN A 301 -20.66 -19.41 -2.19
C ASN A 301 -19.36 -19.06 -2.93
N ALA A 302 -19.33 -19.22 -4.26
CA ALA A 302 -18.16 -18.88 -5.06
C ALA A 302 -17.90 -17.37 -5.10
N THR A 303 -18.95 -16.56 -5.28
CA THR A 303 -18.83 -15.10 -5.29
C THR A 303 -18.36 -14.57 -3.93
N GLU A 304 -18.83 -15.12 -2.82
CA GLU A 304 -18.36 -14.75 -1.49
C GLU A 304 -16.88 -15.08 -1.29
N GLN A 305 -16.42 -16.27 -1.71
CA GLN A 305 -15.01 -16.64 -1.61
C GLN A 305 -14.12 -15.72 -2.46
N ILE A 306 -14.52 -15.46 -3.70
CA ILE A 306 -13.81 -14.52 -4.59
C ILE A 306 -13.79 -13.12 -3.98
N SER A 307 -14.91 -12.65 -3.43
CA SER A 307 -15.00 -11.33 -2.80
C SER A 307 -14.08 -11.20 -1.59
N ARG A 308 -13.98 -12.24 -0.76
CA ARG A 308 -13.04 -12.27 0.38
C ARG A 308 -11.59 -12.19 -0.10
N LEU A 309 -11.20 -13.00 -1.07
CA LEU A 309 -9.85 -12.98 -1.64
C LEU A 309 -9.51 -11.64 -2.30
N LYS A 310 -10.45 -11.05 -3.05
CA LYS A 310 -10.27 -9.70 -3.64
C LYS A 310 -10.12 -8.63 -2.56
N SER A 311 -10.91 -8.70 -1.50
CA SER A 311 -10.80 -7.78 -0.37
C SER A 311 -9.46 -7.93 0.35
N ASP A 312 -8.98 -9.15 0.55
CA ASP A 312 -7.69 -9.40 1.21
C ASP A 312 -6.54 -8.94 0.32
N LEU A 313 -6.61 -9.17 -0.99
CA LEU A 313 -5.66 -8.63 -1.95
C LEU A 313 -5.62 -7.09 -1.92
N GLN A 314 -6.77 -6.42 -1.92
CA GLN A 314 -6.83 -4.96 -1.83
C GLN A 314 -6.25 -4.44 -0.51
N ARG A 315 -6.53 -5.11 0.62
CA ARG A 315 -5.96 -4.76 1.93
C ARG A 315 -4.44 -4.93 1.94
N GLU A 316 -3.93 -6.04 1.41
CA GLU A 316 -2.48 -6.26 1.35
C GLU A 316 -1.79 -5.28 0.39
N ARG A 317 -2.38 -4.95 -0.76
CA ARG A 317 -1.88 -3.89 -1.64
C ARG A 317 -1.77 -2.56 -0.89
N SER A 318 -2.83 -2.15 -0.19
CA SER A 318 -2.83 -0.91 0.61
C SER A 318 -1.84 -0.94 1.78
N ASN A 319 -1.63 -2.11 2.40
CA ASN A 319 -0.63 -2.27 3.46
C ASN A 319 0.79 -2.11 2.89
N ILE A 320 1.09 -2.76 1.75
CA ILE A 320 2.38 -2.64 1.06
C ILE A 320 2.63 -1.18 0.68
N GLU A 321 1.65 -0.51 0.09
CA GLU A 321 1.79 0.87 -0.34
C GLU A 321 2.10 1.81 0.83
N ARG A 322 1.37 1.69 1.94
CA ARG A 322 1.62 2.47 3.16
C ARG A 322 2.99 2.18 3.74
N GLU A 323 3.39 0.91 3.83
CA GLU A 323 4.70 0.51 4.34
C GLU A 323 5.84 1.09 3.48
N MET A 324 5.74 0.99 2.15
CA MET A 324 6.75 1.53 1.24
C MET A 324 6.80 3.06 1.29
N GLN A 325 5.65 3.73 1.42
CA GLN A 325 5.59 5.19 1.55
C GLN A 325 6.21 5.66 2.88
N GLU A 326 5.96 4.93 3.97
CA GLU A 326 6.59 5.19 5.28
C GLU A 326 8.10 4.98 5.21
N GLN A 327 8.56 3.89 4.59
CA GLN A 327 9.97 3.61 4.38
C GLN A 327 10.65 4.73 3.55
N LEU A 328 9.97 5.26 2.53
CA LEU A 328 10.46 6.38 1.74
C LEU A 328 10.61 7.63 2.59
N ARG A 329 9.58 7.98 3.36
CA ARG A 329 9.61 9.15 4.26
C ARG A 329 10.73 9.03 5.28
N GLN A 330 10.93 7.85 5.87
CA GLN A 330 11.99 7.61 6.84
C GLN A 330 13.38 7.80 6.21
N ARG A 331 13.67 7.16 5.06
CA ARG A 331 14.97 7.28 4.39
C ARG A 331 15.26 8.71 3.93
N LEU A 332 14.26 9.41 3.38
CA LEU A 332 14.43 10.81 2.97
C LEU A 332 14.66 11.74 4.17
N SER A 333 13.95 11.52 5.28
CA SER A 333 14.16 12.28 6.51
C SER A 333 15.56 12.06 7.08
N GLU A 334 16.07 10.83 7.04
CA GLU A 334 17.43 10.52 7.50
C GLU A 334 18.50 11.23 6.67
N ILE A 335 18.35 11.25 5.34
CA ILE A 335 19.24 12.03 4.45
C ILE A 335 19.21 13.51 4.80
N GLN A 336 18.02 14.07 4.99
CA GLN A 336 17.87 15.48 5.31
C GLN A 336 18.51 15.83 6.66
N ARG A 337 18.41 14.94 7.65
CA ARG A 337 19.06 15.09 8.96
C ARG A 337 20.58 15.02 8.84
N MET A 338 21.11 14.03 8.12
CA MET A 338 22.56 13.92 7.87
C MET A 338 23.11 15.15 7.16
N GLN A 339 22.41 15.69 6.16
CA GLN A 339 22.81 16.93 5.49
C GLN A 339 22.80 18.13 6.45
N GLY A 340 21.78 18.24 7.29
CA GLY A 340 21.71 19.29 8.31
C GLY A 340 22.83 19.20 9.34
N GLU A 341 23.21 17.99 9.75
CA GLU A 341 24.33 17.73 10.65
C GLU A 341 25.69 18.01 9.98
N GLN A 342 25.86 17.62 8.72
CA GLN A 342 27.07 17.87 7.96
C GLN A 342 27.32 19.38 7.76
N GLN A 343 26.28 20.14 7.41
CA GLN A 343 26.35 21.61 7.34
C GLN A 343 26.60 22.28 8.70
N ARG A 344 26.21 21.64 9.80
CA ARG A 344 26.53 22.13 11.15
C ARG A 344 28.00 21.89 11.46
N MET A 345 28.50 20.69 11.17
CA MET A 345 29.90 20.32 11.36
C MET A 345 30.83 21.19 10.51
N GLU A 346 30.52 21.41 9.24
CA GLU A 346 31.31 22.30 8.36
C GLU A 346 31.38 23.73 8.90
N ARG A 347 30.28 24.25 9.47
CA ARG A 347 30.27 25.56 10.12
C ARG A 347 31.08 25.58 11.42
N GLU A 348 30.99 24.53 12.22
CA GLU A 348 31.79 24.40 13.44
C GLU A 348 33.29 24.30 13.14
N ASP A 349 33.67 23.55 12.11
CA ASP A 349 35.06 23.40 11.67
C ASP A 349 35.60 24.72 11.09
N GLN A 350 34.80 25.44 10.29
CA GLN A 350 35.17 26.79 9.83
C GLN A 350 35.43 27.74 11.00
N MET A 351 34.53 27.75 12.00
CA MET A 351 34.72 28.57 13.19
C MET A 351 35.95 28.17 14.00
N ARG A 352 36.24 26.86 14.11
CA ARG A 352 37.45 26.36 14.79
C ARG A 352 38.72 26.76 14.05
N GLU A 353 38.74 26.62 12.73
CA GLU A 353 39.87 27.04 11.89
C GLU A 353 40.10 28.55 12.00
N GLU A 354 39.04 29.35 11.94
CA GLU A 354 39.12 30.81 12.08
C GLU A 354 39.59 31.22 13.47
N GLN A 355 39.09 30.56 14.53
CA GLN A 355 39.54 30.78 15.90
C GLN A 355 41.02 30.41 16.08
N MET A 356 41.48 29.31 15.49
CA MET A 356 42.89 28.91 15.51
C MET A 356 43.76 29.90 14.74
N ARG A 357 43.28 30.42 13.60
CA ARG A 357 43.95 31.46 12.82
C ARG A 357 44.13 32.75 13.63
N MET A 358 43.06 33.23 14.26
CA MET A 358 43.13 34.41 15.13
C MET A 358 44.07 34.19 16.32
N GLN A 359 44.11 32.99 16.87
CA GLN A 359 45.00 32.65 17.98
C GLN A 359 46.47 32.67 17.56
N MET A 360 46.80 32.08 16.40
CA MET A 360 48.15 32.14 15.84
C MET A 360 48.59 33.58 15.55
N GLU A 361 47.72 34.41 14.95
CA GLU A 361 48.02 35.81 14.66
C GLU A 361 48.24 36.64 15.94
N ALA A 362 47.47 36.39 16.99
CA ALA A 362 47.65 37.04 18.30
C ALA A 362 48.95 36.62 19.01
N ASP A 363 49.33 35.34 18.89
CA ASP A 363 50.58 34.81 19.45
C ASP A 363 51.80 35.34 18.68
N GLU A 364 51.70 35.46 17.35
CA GLU A 364 52.73 36.07 16.50
C GLU A 364 52.97 37.54 16.90
N GLN A 365 51.91 38.33 17.09
CA GLN A 365 52.03 39.72 17.58
C GLN A 365 52.57 39.83 19.01
N ARG A 366 52.41 38.80 19.85
CA ARG A 366 53.05 38.76 21.18
C ARG A 366 54.54 38.50 21.04
N MET A 367 54.92 37.53 20.22
CA MET A 367 56.30 37.16 19.96
C MET A 367 57.08 38.32 19.34
N GLU A 368 56.51 39.06 18.39
CA GLU A 368 57.13 40.26 17.83
C GLU A 368 57.38 41.34 18.90
N ARG A 369 56.39 41.61 19.76
CA ARG A 369 56.56 42.58 20.87
C ARG A 369 57.55 42.11 21.92
N GLU A 370 57.66 40.82 22.15
CA GLU A 370 58.68 40.25 23.05
C GLU A 370 60.08 40.30 22.41
N GLN A 371 60.21 40.01 21.12
CA GLN A 371 61.46 40.18 20.38
C GLN A 371 61.92 41.65 20.39
N GLU A 372 61.03 42.60 20.10
CA GLU A 372 61.36 44.01 20.10
C GLU A 372 61.72 44.54 21.50
N ARG A 373 61.16 43.93 22.56
CA ARG A 373 61.56 44.19 23.95
C ARG A 373 62.93 43.60 24.27
N MET A 374 63.19 42.38 23.80
CA MET A 374 64.46 41.67 23.98
C MET A 374 65.59 42.37 23.23
N GLU A 375 65.37 42.82 21.99
CA GLU A 375 66.32 43.63 21.22
C GLU A 375 66.65 44.93 21.93
N ARG A 376 65.65 45.69 22.38
CA ARG A 376 65.89 46.92 23.17
C ARG A 376 66.62 46.66 24.49
N GLN A 377 66.37 45.51 25.10
CA GLN A 377 67.05 45.11 26.32
C GLN A 377 68.52 44.74 26.05
N MET A 378 68.79 43.98 24.99
CA MET A 378 70.14 43.66 24.54
C MET A 378 70.91 44.91 24.13
N GLU A 379 70.28 45.85 23.43
CA GLU A 379 70.91 47.12 23.04
C GLU A 379 71.32 47.95 24.26
N MET A 380 70.45 48.07 25.27
CA MET A 380 70.80 48.72 26.55
C MET A 380 71.87 47.98 27.35
N GLU A 381 71.88 46.64 27.29
CA GLU A 381 72.86 45.81 27.98
C GLU A 381 74.23 45.88 27.28
N GLU A 382 74.25 45.95 25.96
CA GLU A 382 75.44 46.16 25.14
C GLU A 382 76.01 47.57 25.36
N GLU A 383 75.17 48.61 25.44
CA GLU A 383 75.60 49.95 25.85
C GLU A 383 76.20 49.98 27.26
N ARG A 384 75.57 49.27 28.22
CA ARG A 384 76.08 49.17 29.59
C ARG A 384 77.41 48.44 29.62
N MET A 385 77.54 47.35 28.86
CA MET A 385 78.77 46.59 28.74
C MET A 385 79.87 47.41 28.10
N GLN A 386 79.58 48.21 27.07
CA GLN A 386 80.54 49.13 26.46
C GLN A 386 81.00 50.20 27.46
N ARG A 387 80.08 50.84 28.19
CA ARG A 387 80.44 51.82 29.24
C ARG A 387 81.23 51.19 30.39
N ASP A 388 80.87 49.98 30.80
CA ASP A 388 81.61 49.26 31.83
C ASP A 388 83.01 48.85 31.32
N MET A 389 83.14 48.46 30.06
CA MET A 389 84.42 48.15 29.43
C MET A 389 85.30 49.39 29.31
N GLU A 390 84.74 50.55 28.92
CA GLU A 390 85.43 51.84 28.91
C GLU A 390 85.89 52.25 30.32
N MET A 391 85.01 52.17 31.32
CA MET A 391 85.36 52.44 32.72
C MET A 391 86.38 51.44 33.27
N GLN A 392 86.35 50.19 32.84
CA GLN A 392 87.30 49.16 33.23
C GLN A 392 88.66 49.39 32.57
N GLU A 393 88.69 49.84 31.33
CA GLU A 393 89.91 50.25 30.63
C GLU A 393 90.51 51.52 31.26
N GLU A 394 89.66 52.47 31.68
CA GLU A 394 90.06 53.66 32.43
C GLU A 394 90.57 53.30 33.84
N ARG A 395 89.90 52.36 34.53
CA ARG A 395 90.40 51.76 35.79
C ARG A 395 91.72 51.05 35.58
N MET A 396 91.88 50.26 34.53
CA MET A 396 93.14 49.56 34.25
C MET A 396 94.27 50.56 33.93
N ARG A 397 93.98 51.69 33.28
CA ARG A 397 94.94 52.79 33.11
C ARG A 397 95.31 53.42 34.46
N MET A 398 94.32 53.72 35.30
CA MET A 398 94.52 54.35 36.60
C MET A 398 95.18 53.38 37.62
N GLU A 399 94.93 52.08 37.49
CA GLU A 399 95.52 51.00 38.28
C GLU A 399 96.95 50.69 37.81
N GLN A 400 97.23 50.79 36.52
CA GLN A 400 98.60 50.73 35.97
C GLN A 400 99.42 51.95 36.44
N GLU A 401 98.78 53.12 36.60
CA GLU A 401 99.36 54.31 37.23
C GLU A 401 99.57 54.14 38.75
N MET A 402 98.59 53.57 39.47
CA MET A 402 98.70 53.31 40.91
C MET A 402 99.69 52.17 41.24
N MET A 403 99.84 51.16 40.37
CA MET A 403 100.82 50.07 40.53
C MET A 403 102.26 50.55 40.36
N MET A 404 102.52 51.64 39.63
CA MET A 404 103.84 52.28 39.61
C MET A 404 104.14 53.05 40.89
N ASN A 405 103.12 53.63 41.54
CA ASN A 405 103.30 54.46 42.74
C ASN A 405 103.27 53.68 44.06
N ASN A 406 102.70 52.48 44.11
CA ASN A 406 102.43 51.78 45.37
C ASN A 406 103.27 50.51 45.59
N ARG A 407 104.54 50.52 45.15
CA ARG A 407 105.55 49.50 45.51
C ARG A 407 106.16 49.75 46.89
N GLY A 408 105.33 49.96 47.92
CA GLY A 408 105.81 50.12 49.28
C GLY A 408 104.69 50.16 50.32
N GLN A 409 104.73 49.18 51.25
CA GLN A 409 103.91 49.07 52.47
C GLN A 409 102.46 48.59 52.20
N GLY A 410 101.88 47.61 52.87
CA GLY A 410 102.20 46.93 54.11
C GLY A 410 100.88 46.64 54.85
N ARG A 411 100.55 45.34 54.99
CA ARG A 411 99.67 44.67 55.99
C ARG A 411 98.49 45.43 56.66
N GLY A 412 97.33 44.75 56.65
CA GLY A 412 96.79 44.16 57.90
C GLY A 412 95.36 44.53 58.34
N MET A 413 94.53 43.48 58.51
CA MET A 413 93.37 43.28 59.43
C MET A 413 92.18 44.27 59.38
N GLY A 414 90.91 43.92 59.63
CA GLY A 414 90.21 42.71 60.06
C GLY A 414 88.75 43.04 60.47
N GLN A 415 87.91 42.00 60.65
CA GLN A 415 86.61 41.93 61.38
C GLN A 415 85.39 42.68 60.81
N GLY A 416 84.15 42.15 60.80
CA GLY A 416 83.57 40.89 61.30
C GLY A 416 82.03 40.88 61.25
N ARG A 417 81.42 39.71 61.56
CA ARG A 417 80.03 39.39 62.04
C ARG A 417 78.82 39.89 61.22
N GLY A 418 77.72 39.15 60.98
CA GLY A 418 77.18 37.86 61.44
C GLY A 418 75.62 37.91 61.43
N MET A 419 74.99 36.73 61.54
CA MET A 419 73.54 36.41 61.67
C MET A 419 72.71 36.36 60.38
N GLY A 420 71.91 35.34 60.05
CA GLY A 420 71.46 34.17 60.80
C GLY A 420 69.93 34.17 60.95
N GLN A 421 69.21 33.37 60.14
CA GLN A 421 68.07 32.51 60.52
C GLN A 421 67.32 31.99 59.27
N GLY A 422 67.40 30.68 59.04
CA GLY A 422 66.24 29.89 58.59
C GLY A 422 65.40 29.48 59.82
N PRO A 423 64.30 28.71 59.68
CA PRO A 423 64.24 27.50 58.84
C PRO A 423 62.93 27.27 58.05
N GLY A 424 62.98 26.38 57.04
CA GLY A 424 61.80 25.62 56.54
C GLY A 424 61.49 24.43 57.48
N PRO A 425 60.89 23.29 57.06
CA PRO A 425 60.43 22.83 55.73
C PRO A 425 58.98 22.25 55.78
N ASP A 426 58.34 21.78 54.70
CA ASP A 426 58.37 20.41 54.13
C ASP A 426 57.75 20.51 52.70
N MET A 427 58.40 20.11 51.59
CA MET A 427 58.60 18.73 51.05
C MET A 427 57.29 17.90 51.05
N ASP A 428 56.83 17.28 49.96
CA ASP A 428 57.64 16.46 49.05
C ASP A 428 56.95 16.22 47.68
N SER A 429 57.81 15.93 46.70
CA SER A 429 57.68 15.35 45.36
C SER A 429 56.74 14.14 45.27
N GLY A 430 56.19 13.66 44.14
CA GLY A 430 56.60 13.55 42.74
C GLY A 430 55.94 12.27 42.14
N PRO A 431 56.02 12.03 40.80
CA PRO A 431 55.07 11.26 39.95
C PRO A 431 55.54 9.77 39.70
N PRO A 432 55.06 8.90 38.74
CA PRO A 432 54.29 9.13 37.47
C PRO A 432 53.30 8.01 36.97
N GLU A 433 52.72 8.24 35.78
CA GLU A 433 52.18 7.34 34.70
C GLU A 433 51.52 5.95 35.00
N GLN A 434 50.35 5.66 34.38
CA GLN A 434 50.16 4.58 33.36
C GLN A 434 48.69 4.33 32.92
N ARG A 435 48.57 3.73 31.73
CA ARG A 435 47.39 3.50 30.87
C ARG A 435 46.63 2.18 31.17
N ARG A 436 45.32 2.17 30.79
CA ARG A 436 44.47 1.06 30.26
C ARG A 436 44.15 -0.20 31.12
N GLY A 437 42.88 -0.62 31.13
CA GLY A 437 42.49 -2.00 31.51
C GLY A 437 40.99 -2.25 31.67
N PHE A 438 40.44 -3.08 30.78
CA PHE A 438 39.05 -3.54 30.65
C PHE A 438 38.55 -4.50 31.76
N LEU A 439 37.20 -4.61 31.87
CA LEU A 439 36.37 -5.68 32.48
C LEU A 439 36.29 -5.77 34.03
N SER A 440 35.11 -5.50 34.59
CA SER A 440 34.11 -6.54 34.99
C SER A 440 33.18 -6.11 36.14
N ASN A 441 31.87 -6.14 35.83
CA ASN A 441 30.77 -6.74 36.58
C ASN A 441 30.39 -6.25 38.00
N PRO A 442 29.13 -5.82 38.22
CA PRO A 442 28.42 -6.12 39.46
C PRO A 442 27.60 -7.41 39.31
N LYS A 443 27.91 -8.42 40.13
CA LYS A 443 27.06 -9.58 40.47
C LYS A 443 26.34 -9.25 41.80
N PRO A 444 25.33 -10.04 42.25
CA PRO A 444 24.16 -10.55 41.54
C PRO A 444 22.87 -10.45 42.38
N GLY A 445 21.72 -10.26 41.73
CA GLY A 445 20.46 -10.95 42.04
C GLY A 445 19.69 -10.64 43.35
N ALA A 446 18.43 -10.26 43.14
CA ALA A 446 17.20 -10.60 43.89
C ALA A 446 16.46 -9.33 44.38
N LYS A 447 15.23 -9.00 43.98
CA LYS A 447 14.14 -9.66 43.22
C LYS A 447 13.33 -8.51 42.56
N MET A 448 13.16 -8.43 41.24
CA MET A 448 12.06 -9.03 40.47
C MET A 448 10.74 -9.15 41.26
N GLY A 449 9.91 -8.12 41.14
CA GLY A 449 8.45 -8.17 41.28
C GLY A 449 7.86 -7.54 40.02
N THR A 450 7.57 -8.38 39.03
CA THR A 450 6.21 -8.76 38.63
C THR A 450 5.58 -7.71 37.71
N ILE A 451 5.74 -8.03 36.43
CA ILE A 451 4.97 -7.54 35.30
C ILE A 451 3.53 -7.98 35.52
N ASP A 452 2.63 -7.03 35.77
CA ASP A 452 1.19 -7.19 35.61
C ASP A 452 0.60 -5.80 35.35
N ASN A 453 0.43 -5.46 34.07
CA ASN A 453 -0.64 -4.61 33.51
C ASN A 453 -0.36 -4.23 32.05
N ILE A 454 -0.06 -5.22 31.20
CA ILE A 454 -0.29 -5.11 29.76
C ILE A 454 -0.84 -6.45 29.29
N MET A 455 -2.13 -6.69 29.50
CA MET A 455 -2.87 -7.70 28.76
C MET A 455 -4.28 -7.19 28.54
N ASP A 456 -4.53 -6.73 27.32
CA ASP A 456 -5.87 -6.57 26.78
C ASP A 456 -6.49 -7.98 26.62
N PRO A 457 -7.64 -8.29 27.25
CA PRO A 457 -8.24 -9.64 27.26
C PRO A 457 -8.61 -10.17 25.87
N THR A 458 -8.60 -9.33 24.84
CA THR A 458 -8.83 -9.67 23.44
C THR A 458 -7.65 -10.41 22.79
N MET A 459 -6.40 -10.17 23.22
CA MET A 459 -5.23 -10.87 22.66
C MET A 459 -5.08 -12.29 23.20
N LEU A 460 -5.50 -12.57 24.44
CA LEU A 460 -5.41 -13.89 25.05
C LEU A 460 -6.35 -14.91 24.38
N ALA A 461 -7.47 -14.45 23.83
CA ALA A 461 -8.38 -15.27 23.04
C ALA A 461 -7.79 -15.69 21.68
N VAL A 462 -7.02 -14.81 21.03
CA VAL A 462 -6.38 -15.08 19.73
C VAL A 462 -5.24 -16.08 19.87
N VAL A 463 -4.46 -16.00 20.96
CA VAL A 463 -3.42 -16.99 21.25
C VAL A 463 -4.03 -18.36 21.60
N GLY A 464 -5.17 -18.38 22.28
CA GLY A 464 -5.93 -19.62 22.54
C GLY A 464 -6.43 -20.32 21.27
N ILE A 465 -6.92 -19.56 20.28
CA ILE A 465 -7.40 -20.12 19.01
C ILE A 465 -6.22 -20.63 18.16
N GLY A 466 -5.09 -19.91 18.14
CA GLY A 466 -3.89 -20.31 17.39
C GLY A 466 -3.25 -21.61 17.90
N LEU A 467 -3.20 -21.82 19.22
CA LEU A 467 -2.64 -23.04 19.82
C LEU A 467 -3.54 -24.28 19.67
N THR A 468 -4.85 -24.08 19.50
CA THR A 468 -5.80 -25.19 19.27
C THR A 468 -5.74 -25.69 17.81
N ILE A 469 -5.48 -24.80 16.84
CA ILE A 469 -5.34 -25.17 15.43
C ILE A 469 -4.02 -25.92 15.18
N LEU A 470 -2.94 -25.55 15.88
CA LEU A 470 -1.63 -26.23 15.78
C LEU A 470 -1.65 -27.64 16.39
N THR A 471 -2.40 -27.86 17.46
CA THR A 471 -2.53 -29.19 18.10
C THR A 471 -3.49 -30.12 17.35
N THR A 472 -4.51 -29.58 16.68
CA THR A 472 -5.43 -30.37 15.84
C THR A 472 -4.87 -30.64 14.43
N GLY A 473 -3.98 -29.77 13.92
CA GLY A 473 -3.30 -29.97 12.64
C GLY A 473 -2.19 -31.04 12.68
N LEU A 474 -1.51 -31.21 13.83
CA LEU A 474 -0.45 -32.22 13.98
C LEU A 474 -0.97 -33.66 14.17
N THR A 475 -2.27 -33.85 14.44
CA THR A 475 -2.89 -35.18 14.52
C THR A 475 -3.39 -35.69 13.17
N LEU A 476 -3.60 -34.82 12.17
CA LEU A 476 -4.10 -35.20 10.85
C LEU A 476 -3.01 -35.61 9.83
N PHE A 477 -1.73 -35.36 10.11
CA PHE A 477 -0.62 -35.82 9.26
C PHE A 477 -0.01 -37.18 9.68
N ARG A 478 -0.67 -37.92 10.57
CA ARG A 478 -0.28 -39.29 10.92
C ARG A 478 -1.47 -40.23 10.91
N SER A 479 -2.15 -40.34 9.77
CA SER A 479 -3.08 -41.43 9.50
C SER A 479 -3.35 -41.57 7.99
N LYS A 480 -2.63 -42.55 7.40
CA LYS A 480 -2.79 -43.19 6.09
C LYS A 480 -2.36 -42.43 4.84
#